data_AF-A0AAD7XDB9-F1
#
_entry.id   AF-A0AAD7XDB9-F1
#
_cell.length_a   1.000
_cell.length_b   1.000
_cell.length_c   1.000
_cell.angle_alpha   90.00
_cell.angle_beta   90.00
_cell.angle_gamma   90.00
#
_symmetry.space_group_name_H-M   'P 1'
#
loop_
_entity.id
_entity.type
_entity.pdbx_description
1 polymer ?
#
loop_
_entity_poly.entity_id
_entity_poly.type
_entity_poly.pdbx_seq_one_letter_code
_entity_poly.pdbx_strand_id
1 'polypeptide(L)'
;MALIYEVLSVENITNEQLTACSALFNTNYGVWAPNAPSPLKPGTHVKNSAAKLRKEYLTDTQNSVIVTCTLDGQLVGHACVTKWKYQNGYVGWVTQLVVDGKERRRYIATSMLQMLKRHRWFENVIMMGIASSHPASCNVLCKLFNGNTKNVDLGFIVEHAQDVLNCSTVEYLRTAELGGAFKGTPDGSYLVNTSFFVDHTEPKAILRTYVAEGKWAFGELIDGHEFLVLIAVPKVIES
;
A
#
# COMPACT_ATOMS: atom_id res chain seq x y z
N MET A 1 -17.37 21.56 -6.27
CA MET A 1 -17.26 20.21 -5.67
C MET A 1 -15.88 20.12 -5.02
N ALA A 2 -15.83 19.87 -3.70
CA ALA A 2 -14.59 19.90 -2.92
C ALA A 2 -14.28 18.50 -2.41
N LEU A 3 -13.00 18.09 -2.52
CA LEU A 3 -12.50 16.87 -1.90
C LEU A 3 -12.25 17.15 -0.42
N ILE A 4 -12.78 16.30 0.46
CA ILE A 4 -12.59 16.39 1.90
C ILE A 4 -11.80 15.18 2.35
N TYR A 5 -10.70 15.43 3.08
CA TYR A 5 -9.82 14.40 3.60
C TYR A 5 -9.91 14.34 5.12
N GLU A 6 -9.95 13.13 5.67
CA GLU A 6 -10.03 12.92 7.11
C GLU A 6 -9.11 11.76 7.53
N VAL A 7 -8.46 11.89 8.68
CA VAL A 7 -7.68 10.80 9.30
C VAL A 7 -8.46 10.31 10.51
N LEU A 8 -9.00 9.09 10.39
CA LEU A 8 -9.84 8.45 11.39
C LEU A 8 -8.98 7.53 12.28
N SER A 9 -9.02 7.77 13.59
CA SER A 9 -8.47 6.82 14.56
C SER A 9 -9.38 5.60 14.66
N VAL A 10 -8.81 4.39 14.79
CA VAL A 10 -9.58 3.14 14.83
C VAL A 10 -10.54 3.09 16.02
N GLU A 11 -10.20 3.75 17.13
CA GLU A 11 -11.07 3.87 18.31
C GLU A 11 -12.39 4.61 18.02
N ASN A 12 -12.37 5.52 17.04
CA ASN A 12 -13.50 6.39 16.72
C ASN A 12 -14.20 6.01 15.41
N ILE A 13 -13.74 4.95 14.73
CA ILE A 13 -14.31 4.56 13.43
C ILE A 13 -15.64 3.84 13.61
N THR A 14 -16.66 4.34 12.93
CA THR A 14 -18.00 3.76 12.97
C THR A 14 -18.12 2.55 12.04
N ASN A 15 -19.13 1.71 12.28
CA ASN A 15 -19.40 0.56 11.41
C ASN A 15 -19.89 1.00 10.02
N GLU A 16 -20.57 2.14 9.93
CA GLU A 16 -21.00 2.74 8.66
C GLU A 16 -19.79 3.16 7.82
N GLN A 17 -18.79 3.80 8.44
CA GLN A 17 -17.53 4.18 7.77
C GLN A 17 -16.77 2.94 7.26
N LEU A 18 -16.66 1.90 8.08
CA LEU A 18 -16.04 0.63 7.64
C LEU A 18 -16.83 -0.06 6.54
N THR A 19 -18.16 0.00 6.59
CA THR A 19 -19.04 -0.55 5.54
C THR A 19 -18.85 0.18 4.23
N ALA A 20 -18.73 1.51 4.26
CA ALA A 20 -18.42 2.32 3.09
C ALA A 20 -17.03 1.97 2.50
N CYS A 21 -16.00 1.81 3.35
CA CYS A 21 -14.67 1.39 2.89
C CYS A 21 -14.70 0.00 2.25
N SER A 22 -15.40 -0.95 2.87
CA SER A 22 -15.63 -2.30 2.34
C SER A 22 -16.35 -2.26 0.98
N ALA A 23 -17.41 -1.47 0.84
CA ALA A 23 -18.15 -1.32 -0.41
C ALA A 23 -17.25 -0.76 -1.53
N LEU A 24 -16.47 0.28 -1.24
CA LEU A 24 -15.52 0.86 -2.18
C LEU A 24 -14.46 -0.16 -2.62
N PHE A 25 -13.84 -0.87 -1.67
CA PHE A 25 -12.84 -1.91 -1.95
C PHE A 25 -13.39 -3.03 -2.84
N ASN A 26 -14.56 -3.55 -2.46
CA ASN A 26 -15.22 -4.68 -3.13
C ASN A 26 -15.58 -4.41 -4.60
N THR A 27 -15.54 -3.14 -5.01
CA THR A 27 -15.84 -2.67 -6.36
C THR A 27 -14.58 -2.27 -7.12
N ASN A 28 -13.56 -1.74 -6.43
CA ASN A 28 -12.45 -1.04 -7.09
C ASN A 28 -11.07 -1.67 -6.90
N TYR A 29 -10.88 -2.62 -5.98
CA TYR A 29 -9.52 -3.10 -5.66
C TYR A 29 -8.92 -3.98 -6.76
N GLY A 30 -9.67 -4.99 -7.19
CA GLY A 30 -9.22 -5.93 -8.23
C GLY A 30 -10.13 -7.14 -8.33
N VAL A 31 -9.79 -8.03 -9.25
CA VAL A 31 -10.43 -9.34 -9.46
C VAL A 31 -9.39 -10.44 -9.32
N TRP A 32 -9.83 -11.65 -8.99
CA TRP A 32 -8.94 -12.81 -8.94
C TRP A 32 -8.50 -13.23 -10.33
N ALA A 33 -7.21 -13.55 -10.49
CA ALA A 33 -6.63 -13.99 -11.74
C ALA A 33 -7.20 -15.35 -12.21
N PRO A 34 -7.07 -15.71 -13.50
CA PRO A 34 -7.47 -17.02 -14.03
C PRO A 34 -6.85 -18.22 -13.31
N ASN A 35 -5.64 -18.06 -12.77
CA ASN A 35 -4.88 -19.08 -12.04
C ASN A 35 -5.08 -19.02 -10.52
N ALA A 36 -6.04 -18.24 -10.01
CA ALA A 36 -6.27 -18.14 -8.57
C ALA A 36 -6.67 -19.51 -7.98
N PRO A 37 -6.02 -19.97 -6.89
CA PRO A 37 -6.29 -21.28 -6.30
C PRO A 37 -7.65 -21.33 -5.59
N SER A 38 -8.25 -22.52 -5.52
CA SER A 38 -9.44 -22.76 -4.68
C SER A 38 -9.15 -22.40 -3.21
N PRO A 39 -10.07 -21.74 -2.47
CA PRO A 39 -11.47 -21.48 -2.80
C PRO A 39 -11.73 -20.14 -3.54
N LEU A 40 -10.69 -19.45 -4.01
CA LEU A 40 -10.85 -18.20 -4.76
C LEU A 40 -11.55 -18.48 -6.08
N LYS A 41 -12.40 -17.53 -6.53
CA LYS A 41 -13.17 -17.65 -7.76
C LYS A 41 -12.58 -16.71 -8.81
N PRO A 42 -11.87 -17.25 -9.83
CA PRO A 42 -11.33 -16.43 -10.92
C PRO A 42 -12.38 -15.50 -11.55
N GLY A 43 -11.95 -14.30 -11.93
CA GLY A 43 -12.80 -13.26 -12.52
C GLY A 43 -13.77 -12.58 -11.56
N THR A 44 -13.89 -13.05 -10.32
CA THR A 44 -14.70 -12.35 -9.30
C THR A 44 -13.86 -11.33 -8.55
N HIS A 45 -14.51 -10.26 -8.08
CA HIS A 45 -13.84 -9.24 -7.28
C HIS A 45 -13.25 -9.82 -6.00
N VAL A 46 -12.06 -9.32 -5.64
CA VAL A 46 -11.52 -9.49 -4.29
C VAL A 46 -12.51 -8.86 -3.32
N LYS A 47 -12.95 -9.63 -2.32
CA LYS A 47 -13.88 -9.15 -1.31
C LYS A 47 -13.24 -9.04 0.06
N ASN A 48 -13.56 -7.96 0.75
CA ASN A 48 -13.19 -7.72 2.13
C ASN A 48 -14.41 -7.14 2.84
N SER A 49 -14.81 -7.74 3.97
CA SER A 49 -15.95 -7.27 4.74
C SER A 49 -15.51 -6.22 5.75
N ALA A 50 -16.43 -5.39 6.26
CA ALA A 50 -16.14 -4.46 7.35
C ALA A 50 -15.55 -5.16 8.59
N ALA A 51 -16.06 -6.35 8.92
CA ALA A 51 -15.55 -7.16 10.02
C ALA A 51 -14.12 -7.66 9.77
N LYS A 52 -13.82 -8.09 8.54
CA LYS A 52 -12.47 -8.52 8.14
C LYS A 52 -11.50 -7.34 8.08
N LEU A 53 -11.92 -6.19 7.57
CA LEU A 53 -11.16 -4.93 7.64
C LEU A 53 -10.74 -4.61 9.08
N ARG A 54 -11.69 -4.63 10.01
CA ARG A 54 -11.41 -4.39 11.43
C ARG A 54 -10.47 -5.44 12.02
N LYS A 55 -10.72 -6.72 11.74
CA LYS A 55 -9.99 -7.86 12.34
C LYS A 55 -8.59 -8.07 11.78
N GLU A 56 -8.30 -7.70 10.54
CA GLU A 56 -7.02 -8.01 9.90
C GLU A 56 -6.13 -6.78 9.67
N TYR A 57 -6.73 -5.60 9.52
CA TYR A 57 -6.00 -4.39 9.11
C TYR A 57 -5.96 -3.33 10.20
N LEU A 58 -6.83 -3.42 11.20
CA LEU A 58 -7.04 -2.42 12.26
C LEU A 58 -7.00 -3.04 13.67
N THR A 59 -6.26 -4.14 13.84
CA THR A 59 -6.12 -4.87 15.11
C THR A 59 -5.42 -4.04 16.18
N ASP A 60 -4.36 -3.35 15.80
CA ASP A 60 -3.67 -2.41 16.66
C ASP A 60 -4.36 -1.05 16.57
N THR A 61 -5.28 -0.79 17.50
CA THR A 61 -6.12 0.42 17.48
C THR A 61 -5.34 1.70 17.72
N GLN A 62 -4.16 1.62 18.37
CA GLN A 62 -3.31 2.75 18.69
C GLN A 62 -2.34 3.08 17.55
N ASN A 63 -1.88 2.05 16.84
CA ASN A 63 -0.93 2.19 15.73
C ASN A 63 -1.58 2.08 14.36
N SER A 64 -2.90 2.04 14.26
CA SER A 64 -3.61 2.01 12.97
C SER A 64 -4.56 3.19 12.81
N VAL A 65 -4.67 3.69 11.58
CA VAL A 65 -5.60 4.76 11.18
C VAL A 65 -6.18 4.45 9.79
N ILE A 66 -7.33 5.05 9.48
CA ILE A 66 -7.84 5.10 8.11
C ILE A 66 -7.83 6.54 7.64
N VAL A 67 -7.22 6.80 6.50
CA VAL A 67 -7.40 8.08 5.80
C VAL A 67 -8.53 7.91 4.80
N THR A 68 -9.52 8.81 4.80
CA THR A 68 -10.62 8.80 3.85
C THR A 68 -10.58 10.04 2.96
N CYS A 69 -11.18 9.93 1.79
CA CYS A 69 -11.46 11.05 0.90
C CYS A 69 -12.92 10.97 0.47
N THR A 70 -13.68 12.05 0.67
CA THR A 70 -15.05 12.18 0.18
C THR A 70 -15.17 13.26 -0.89
N LEU A 71 -16.09 13.05 -1.83
CA LEU A 71 -16.50 14.01 -2.86
C LEU A 71 -18.02 14.12 -2.77
N ASP A 72 -18.52 15.32 -2.46
CA ASP A 72 -19.95 15.59 -2.30
C ASP A 72 -20.65 14.61 -1.34
N GLY A 73 -19.97 14.30 -0.23
CA GLY A 73 -20.45 13.40 0.82
C GLY A 73 -20.28 11.90 0.52
N GLN A 74 -19.81 11.53 -0.68
CA GLN A 74 -19.58 10.13 -1.07
C GLN A 74 -18.12 9.75 -0.89
N LEU A 75 -17.85 8.57 -0.31
CA LEU A 75 -16.48 8.05 -0.17
C LEU A 75 -15.91 7.67 -1.54
N VAL A 76 -14.85 8.36 -1.95
CA VAL A 76 -14.15 8.13 -3.23
C VAL A 76 -12.75 7.57 -3.06
N GLY A 77 -12.23 7.52 -1.84
CA GLY A 77 -10.96 6.88 -1.54
C GLY A 77 -10.80 6.55 -0.06
N HIS A 78 -10.03 5.51 0.22
CA HIS A 78 -9.50 5.27 1.56
C HIS A 78 -8.11 4.65 1.52
N ALA A 79 -7.35 4.84 2.60
CA ALA A 79 -6.11 4.13 2.87
C ALA A 79 -6.13 3.61 4.31
N CYS A 80 -5.91 2.30 4.48
CA CYS A 80 -5.65 1.71 5.79
C CYS A 80 -4.14 1.73 6.02
N VAL A 81 -3.72 2.25 7.18
CA VAL A 81 -2.31 2.42 7.49
C VAL A 81 -2.07 1.97 8.92
N THR A 82 -1.01 1.20 9.13
CA THR A 82 -0.60 0.71 10.44
C THR A 82 0.90 0.96 10.64
N LYS A 83 1.39 0.97 11.87
CA LYS A 83 2.84 1.09 12.12
C LYS A 83 3.34 0.03 13.09
N TRP A 84 4.55 -0.42 12.86
CA TRP A 84 5.20 -1.47 13.65
C TRP A 84 6.48 -0.96 14.25
N LYS A 85 6.81 -1.42 15.46
CA LYS A 85 8.05 -1.03 16.11
C LYS A 85 9.23 -1.55 15.28
N TYR A 86 10.17 -0.67 14.96
CA TYR A 86 11.37 -1.00 14.20
C TYR A 86 12.53 -0.13 14.67
N GLN A 87 13.59 -0.77 15.17
CA GLN A 87 14.74 -0.09 15.76
C GLN A 87 14.30 0.98 16.79
N ASN A 88 14.82 2.20 16.68
CA ASN A 88 14.49 3.33 17.56
C ASN A 88 13.15 4.02 17.21
N GLY A 89 12.49 3.65 16.11
CA GLY A 89 11.27 4.30 15.61
C GLY A 89 10.18 3.31 15.26
N TYR A 90 9.47 3.63 14.18
CA TYR A 90 8.42 2.81 13.59
C TYR A 90 8.57 2.73 12.06
N VAL A 91 8.21 1.58 11.50
CA VAL A 91 7.85 1.46 10.09
C VAL A 91 6.37 1.77 9.99
N GLY A 92 5.99 2.80 9.24
CA GLY A 92 4.62 2.98 8.81
C GLY A 92 4.35 2.16 7.56
N TRP A 93 3.17 1.55 7.47
CA TRP A 93 2.86 0.59 6.43
C TRP A 93 1.45 0.81 5.87
N VAL A 94 1.37 0.98 4.56
CA VAL A 94 0.09 1.05 3.84
C VAL A 94 -0.39 -0.38 3.58
N THR A 95 -1.39 -0.83 4.32
CA THR A 95 -1.94 -2.18 4.15
C THR A 95 -2.98 -2.24 3.03
N GLN A 96 -3.64 -1.12 2.76
CA GLN A 96 -4.67 -1.02 1.74
C GLN A 96 -4.75 0.41 1.22
N LEU A 97 -4.88 0.57 -0.09
CA LEU A 97 -5.05 1.86 -0.74
C LEU A 97 -6.05 1.72 -1.89
N VAL A 98 -7.19 2.39 -1.78
CA VAL A 98 -8.28 2.30 -2.76
C VAL A 98 -8.73 3.69 -3.16
N VAL A 99 -8.91 3.90 -4.46
CA VAL A 99 -9.58 5.06 -5.03
C VAL A 99 -10.59 4.56 -6.05
N ASP A 100 -11.78 5.17 -6.07
CA ASP A 100 -12.79 4.92 -7.09
C ASP A 100 -12.17 5.05 -8.48
N GLY A 101 -12.37 4.05 -9.34
CA GLY A 101 -11.87 4.01 -10.71
C GLY A 101 -12.18 5.27 -11.51
N LYS A 102 -13.35 5.87 -11.30
CA LYS A 102 -13.81 7.11 -11.99
C LYS A 102 -13.07 8.36 -11.51
N GLU A 103 -12.50 8.30 -10.30
CA GLU A 103 -11.84 9.42 -9.63
C GLU A 103 -10.31 9.27 -9.59
N ARG A 104 -9.76 8.21 -10.19
CA ARG A 104 -8.31 7.99 -10.33
C ARG A 104 -7.66 9.12 -11.14
N ARG A 105 -6.34 9.26 -10.98
CA ARG A 105 -5.51 10.29 -11.65
C ARG A 105 -5.79 11.74 -11.23
N ARG A 106 -6.55 11.95 -10.14
CA ARG A 106 -6.81 13.28 -9.53
C ARG A 106 -5.98 13.57 -8.28
N TYR A 107 -4.83 12.91 -8.13
CA TYR A 107 -3.96 12.99 -6.94
C TYR A 107 -4.58 12.57 -5.60
N ILE A 108 -5.81 12.02 -5.58
CA ILE A 108 -6.54 11.63 -4.35
C ILE A 108 -5.68 10.73 -3.45
N ALA A 109 -5.10 9.65 -3.98
CA ALA A 109 -4.27 8.72 -3.22
C ALA A 109 -3.03 9.39 -2.61
N THR A 110 -2.35 10.25 -3.38
CA THR A 110 -1.20 11.01 -2.88
C THR A 110 -1.60 11.96 -1.77
N SER A 111 -2.69 12.70 -1.94
CA SER A 111 -3.21 13.62 -0.92
C SER A 111 -3.59 12.87 0.36
N MET A 112 -4.23 11.70 0.26
CA MET A 112 -4.55 10.87 1.43
C MET A 112 -3.29 10.48 2.20
N LEU A 113 -2.24 9.95 1.55
CA LEU A 113 -1.02 9.60 2.29
C LEU A 113 -0.30 10.83 2.85
N GLN A 114 -0.31 11.96 2.14
CA GLN A 114 0.29 13.20 2.63
C GLN A 114 -0.40 13.75 3.89
N MET A 115 -1.68 13.45 4.11
CA MET A 115 -2.38 13.83 5.34
C MET A 115 -1.75 13.21 6.58
N LEU A 116 -1.19 12.00 6.46
CA LEU A 116 -0.56 11.31 7.59
C LEU A 116 0.57 12.15 8.19
N LYS A 117 1.36 12.85 7.36
CA LYS A 117 2.52 13.64 7.80
C LYS A 117 2.18 14.72 8.84
N ARG A 118 0.91 15.14 8.90
CA ARG A 118 0.42 16.17 9.85
C ARG A 118 -0.34 15.57 11.03
N HIS A 119 -0.53 14.25 11.05
CA HIS A 119 -1.29 13.56 12.07
C HIS A 119 -0.34 12.90 13.10
N ARG A 120 -0.72 12.91 14.38
CA ARG A 120 0.06 12.33 15.50
C ARG A 120 0.50 10.87 15.26
N TRP A 121 -0.26 10.13 14.47
CA TRP A 121 0.09 8.75 14.09
C TRP A 121 1.47 8.65 13.45
N PHE A 122 1.90 9.69 12.73
CA PHE A 122 3.18 9.73 12.01
C PHE A 122 4.38 10.04 12.92
N GLU A 123 4.15 10.36 14.20
CA GLU A 123 5.23 10.55 15.17
C GLU A 123 6.10 9.30 15.29
N ASN A 124 7.42 9.53 15.29
CA ASN A 124 8.47 8.50 15.36
C ASN A 124 8.48 7.49 14.19
N VAL A 125 7.73 7.74 13.11
CA VAL A 125 7.83 6.97 11.88
C VAL A 125 9.13 7.34 11.16
N ILE A 126 10.01 6.36 10.95
CA ILE A 126 11.34 6.57 10.34
C ILE A 126 11.41 6.05 8.91
N MET A 127 10.47 5.20 8.51
CA MET A 127 10.30 4.76 7.12
C MET A 127 8.85 4.41 6.84
N MET A 128 8.48 4.43 5.57
CA MET A 128 7.15 4.05 5.08
C MET A 128 7.27 2.92 4.06
N GLY A 129 6.34 1.96 4.12
CA GLY A 129 6.35 0.77 3.25
C GLY A 129 5.00 0.43 2.64
N ILE A 130 5.04 -0.29 1.52
CA ILE A 130 3.88 -0.93 0.87
C ILE A 130 4.35 -2.18 0.12
N ALA A 131 3.54 -3.23 0.17
CA ALA A 131 3.58 -4.32 -0.81
C ALA A 131 2.40 -4.11 -1.76
N SER A 132 2.66 -3.97 -3.07
CA SER A 132 1.58 -3.82 -4.04
C SER A 132 1.95 -4.35 -5.42
N SER A 133 1.03 -5.04 -6.08
CA SER A 133 1.15 -5.37 -7.50
C SER A 133 0.95 -4.15 -8.41
N HIS A 134 0.34 -3.06 -7.92
CA HIS A 134 -0.05 -1.92 -8.76
C HIS A 134 1.01 -0.80 -8.78
N PRO A 135 1.63 -0.49 -9.94
CA PRO A 135 2.70 0.52 -10.03
C PRO A 135 2.28 1.92 -9.57
N ALA A 136 1.02 2.30 -9.81
CA ALA A 136 0.50 3.57 -9.31
C ALA A 136 0.50 3.67 -7.78
N SER A 137 0.24 2.57 -7.05
CA SER A 137 0.29 2.55 -5.58
C SER A 137 1.72 2.70 -5.07
N CYS A 138 2.68 2.02 -5.71
CA CYS A 138 4.11 2.18 -5.45
C CYS A 138 4.55 3.64 -5.64
N ASN A 139 4.11 4.27 -6.73
CA ASN A 139 4.42 5.67 -7.01
C ASN A 139 3.76 6.65 -6.03
N VAL A 140 2.54 6.34 -5.56
CA VAL A 140 1.88 7.13 -4.51
C VAL A 140 2.71 7.13 -3.22
N LEU A 141 3.28 5.98 -2.83
CA LEU A 141 4.17 5.91 -1.68
C LEU A 141 5.42 6.77 -1.91
N CYS A 142 6.15 6.60 -3.02
CA CYS A 142 7.34 7.40 -3.32
C CYS A 142 7.07 8.92 -3.30
N LYS A 143 5.89 9.36 -3.76
CA LYS A 143 5.48 10.77 -3.77
C LYS A 143 5.21 11.35 -2.37
N LEU A 144 5.11 10.54 -1.32
CA LEU A 144 4.89 11.01 0.05
C LEU A 144 5.96 12.01 0.51
N PHE A 145 7.20 11.81 0.06
CA PHE A 145 8.34 12.69 0.31
C PHE A 145 8.91 13.29 -0.98
N ASN A 146 8.04 13.59 -1.97
CA ASN A 146 8.40 14.18 -3.26
C ASN A 146 9.39 13.34 -4.10
N GLY A 147 9.52 12.05 -3.80
CA GLY A 147 10.29 11.10 -4.58
C GLY A 147 9.53 10.56 -5.79
N ASN A 148 10.12 9.58 -6.44
CA ASN A 148 9.53 8.87 -7.58
C ASN A 148 10.07 7.43 -7.66
N THR A 149 9.44 6.61 -8.51
CA THR A 149 9.76 5.19 -8.70
C THR A 149 11.02 4.92 -9.54
N LYS A 150 11.67 5.96 -10.07
CA LYS A 150 12.91 5.87 -10.86
C LYS A 150 14.15 5.97 -9.99
N ASN A 151 14.16 6.97 -9.10
CA ASN A 151 15.32 7.36 -8.30
C ASN A 151 15.15 6.92 -6.84
N VAL A 152 14.49 5.77 -6.64
CA VAL A 152 14.34 5.19 -5.30
C VAL A 152 15.68 4.57 -4.88
N ASP A 153 16.00 4.65 -3.59
CA ASP A 153 17.19 4.01 -3.03
C ASP A 153 16.93 2.50 -2.89
N LEU A 154 17.30 1.74 -3.92
CA LEU A 154 17.15 0.29 -3.93
C LEU A 154 18.05 -0.40 -2.90
N GLY A 155 19.21 0.19 -2.59
CA GLY A 155 20.13 -0.32 -1.57
C GLY A 155 19.49 -0.28 -0.19
N PHE A 156 18.85 0.84 0.14
CA PHE A 156 18.05 0.99 1.37
C PHE A 156 16.94 -0.06 1.46
N ILE A 157 16.23 -0.33 0.36
CA ILE A 157 15.17 -1.36 0.37
C ILE A 157 15.78 -2.74 0.65
N VAL A 158 16.88 -3.09 -0.01
CA VAL A 158 17.58 -4.38 0.21
C VAL A 158 18.06 -4.54 1.64
N GLU A 159 18.62 -3.47 2.22
CA GLU A 159 19.13 -3.46 3.58
C GLU A 159 18.02 -3.74 4.61
N HIS A 160 16.83 -3.15 4.43
CA HIS A 160 15.79 -3.19 5.46
C HIS A 160 14.66 -4.18 5.21
N ALA A 161 14.47 -4.68 3.97
CA ALA A 161 13.30 -5.45 3.58
C ALA A 161 12.98 -6.63 4.51
N GLN A 162 13.98 -7.48 4.81
CA GLN A 162 13.73 -8.68 5.60
C GLN A 162 13.34 -8.35 7.05
N ASP A 163 14.04 -7.41 7.68
CA ASP A 163 13.75 -7.05 9.07
C ASP A 163 12.41 -6.33 9.21
N VAL A 164 12.03 -5.52 8.22
CA VAL A 164 10.72 -4.87 8.16
C VAL A 164 9.59 -5.89 8.02
N LEU A 165 9.74 -6.91 7.17
CA LEU A 165 8.76 -7.98 7.09
C LEU A 165 8.68 -8.75 8.40
N ASN A 166 9.83 -9.07 9.03
CA ASN A 166 9.88 -9.80 10.29
C ASN A 166 9.15 -9.08 11.45
N CYS A 167 9.12 -7.74 11.46
CA CYS A 167 8.41 -6.97 12.48
C CYS A 167 6.91 -6.74 12.18
N SER A 168 6.42 -7.18 11.01
CA SER A 168 5.03 -7.00 10.61
C SER A 168 4.05 -7.68 11.58
N THR A 169 3.03 -6.91 11.98
CA THR A 169 1.86 -7.47 12.70
C THR A 169 0.86 -8.15 11.75
N VAL A 170 1.03 -7.95 10.45
CA VAL A 170 0.22 -8.58 9.38
C VAL A 170 0.89 -9.89 8.97
N GLU A 171 0.19 -11.00 9.24
CA GLU A 171 0.75 -12.35 9.14
C GLU A 171 1.27 -12.69 7.74
N TYR A 172 0.50 -12.42 6.69
CA TYR A 172 0.90 -12.78 5.33
C TYR A 172 2.18 -12.05 4.89
N LEU A 173 2.45 -10.84 5.40
CA LEU A 173 3.68 -10.11 5.13
C LEU A 173 4.84 -10.66 5.96
N ARG A 174 4.59 -10.98 7.23
CA ARG A 174 5.61 -11.50 8.14
C ARG A 174 6.20 -12.82 7.65
N THR A 175 5.39 -13.66 7.02
CA THR A 175 5.81 -14.97 6.50
C THR A 175 6.13 -14.94 5.00
N ALA A 176 6.04 -13.77 4.34
CA ALA A 176 6.28 -13.69 2.91
C ALA A 176 7.76 -13.83 2.59
N GLU A 177 8.06 -14.53 1.50
CA GLU A 177 9.43 -14.70 1.05
C GLU A 177 9.84 -13.56 0.11
N LEU A 178 11.00 -12.97 0.36
CA LEU A 178 11.63 -12.06 -0.58
C LEU A 178 12.09 -12.81 -1.85
N GLY A 179 11.95 -12.17 -3.00
CA GLY A 179 12.30 -12.71 -4.32
C GLY A 179 13.21 -11.79 -5.13
N GLY A 180 13.71 -12.31 -6.26
CA GLY A 180 14.48 -11.52 -7.24
C GLY A 180 15.74 -10.86 -6.66
N ALA A 181 15.84 -9.54 -6.79
CA ALA A 181 17.03 -8.77 -6.39
C ALA A 181 17.39 -8.95 -4.91
N PHE A 182 16.42 -9.19 -4.03
CA PHE A 182 16.68 -9.44 -2.60
C PHE A 182 17.47 -10.73 -2.34
N LYS A 183 17.39 -11.71 -3.26
CA LYS A 183 18.16 -12.97 -3.19
C LYS A 183 19.48 -12.89 -3.97
N GLY A 184 19.90 -11.69 -4.36
CA GLY A 184 21.15 -11.45 -5.08
C GLY A 184 21.08 -11.75 -6.58
N THR A 185 19.89 -11.94 -7.15
CA THR A 185 19.73 -12.06 -8.60
C THR A 185 20.05 -10.72 -9.26
N PRO A 186 21.13 -10.62 -10.06
CA PRO A 186 21.44 -9.39 -10.80
C PRO A 186 20.26 -9.01 -11.70
N ASP A 187 19.92 -7.73 -11.73
CA ASP A 187 18.77 -7.18 -12.49
C ASP A 187 17.41 -7.81 -12.14
N GLY A 188 17.31 -8.50 -11.00
CA GLY A 188 16.08 -9.10 -10.51
C GLY A 188 15.05 -8.06 -10.07
N SER A 189 13.77 -8.45 -10.05
CA SER A 189 12.71 -7.61 -9.52
C SER A 189 12.74 -7.52 -7.99
N TYR A 190 12.27 -6.41 -7.43
CA TYR A 190 12.15 -6.18 -5.99
C TYR A 190 10.78 -6.65 -5.51
N LEU A 191 10.65 -7.96 -5.33
CA LEU A 191 9.37 -8.62 -5.10
C LEU A 191 9.30 -9.31 -3.75
N VAL A 192 8.08 -9.44 -3.26
CA VAL A 192 7.70 -10.25 -2.12
C VAL A 192 6.61 -11.24 -2.54
N ASN A 193 6.77 -12.51 -2.19
CA ASN A 193 5.79 -13.55 -2.47
C ASN A 193 4.67 -13.51 -1.42
N THR A 194 3.60 -12.80 -1.74
CA THR A 194 2.41 -12.70 -0.86
C THR A 194 1.35 -13.75 -1.18
N SER A 195 1.60 -14.63 -2.16
CA SER A 195 0.62 -15.59 -2.69
C SER A 195 -0.71 -14.91 -3.08
N PHE A 196 -0.62 -13.64 -3.52
CA PHE A 196 -1.78 -12.82 -3.82
C PHE A 196 -2.08 -12.84 -5.32
N PHE A 197 -2.94 -13.76 -5.74
CA PHE A 197 -3.24 -14.05 -7.15
C PHE A 197 -4.31 -13.12 -7.75
N VAL A 198 -4.12 -11.80 -7.60
CA VAL A 198 -4.97 -10.83 -8.30
C VAL A 198 -4.62 -10.74 -9.77
N ASP A 199 -5.62 -10.41 -10.58
CA ASP A 199 -5.42 -10.20 -12.00
C ASP A 199 -4.46 -9.02 -12.23
N HIS A 200 -3.35 -9.32 -12.91
CA HIS A 200 -2.30 -8.36 -13.19
C HIS A 200 -2.46 -7.66 -14.54
N THR A 201 -3.61 -7.76 -15.23
CA THR A 201 -3.78 -7.17 -16.56
C THR A 201 -3.69 -5.64 -16.53
N GLU A 202 -4.49 -4.97 -15.69
CA GLU A 202 -4.38 -3.52 -15.49
C GLU A 202 -3.00 -3.14 -14.90
N PRO A 203 -2.52 -3.76 -13.80
CA PRO A 203 -1.19 -3.48 -13.26
C PRO A 203 -0.05 -3.59 -14.26
N LYS A 204 0.02 -4.65 -15.08
CA LYS A 204 1.06 -4.85 -16.11
C LYS A 204 0.93 -3.83 -17.24
N ALA A 205 -0.28 -3.43 -17.63
CA ALA A 205 -0.49 -2.38 -18.62
C ALA A 205 0.06 -1.03 -18.13
N ILE A 206 -0.23 -0.67 -16.87
CA ILE A 206 0.31 0.53 -16.24
C ILE A 206 1.84 0.43 -16.09
N LEU A 207 2.36 -0.73 -15.69
CA LEU A 207 3.80 -0.97 -15.53
C LEU A 207 4.56 -0.68 -16.83
N ARG A 208 4.05 -1.16 -17.97
CA ARG A 208 4.65 -0.90 -19.29
C ARG A 208 4.77 0.58 -19.59
N THR A 209 3.79 1.41 -19.20
CA THR A 209 3.89 2.87 -19.35
C THR A 209 5.03 3.46 -18.51
N TYR A 210 5.16 3.04 -17.25
CA TYR A 210 6.26 3.52 -16.40
C TYR A 210 7.63 3.09 -16.93
N VAL A 211 7.76 1.85 -17.40
CA VAL A 211 9.01 1.32 -17.99
C VAL A 211 9.36 2.08 -19.27
N ALA A 212 8.41 2.26 -20.19
CA ALA A 212 8.64 2.99 -21.45
C ALA A 212 9.07 4.45 -21.23
N GLU A 213 8.58 5.08 -20.16
CA GLU A 213 8.98 6.44 -19.78
C GLU A 213 10.28 6.50 -18.95
N GLY A 214 10.93 5.34 -18.70
CA GLY A 214 12.13 5.26 -17.87
C GLY A 214 11.89 5.70 -16.43
N LYS A 215 10.69 5.46 -15.89
CA LYS A 215 10.23 5.88 -14.56
C LYS A 215 10.15 4.72 -13.55
N TRP A 216 10.64 3.54 -13.87
CA TRP A 216 10.48 2.34 -13.04
C TRP A 216 11.81 1.67 -12.70
N ALA A 217 12.04 1.39 -11.42
CA ALA A 217 13.27 0.78 -10.92
C ALA A 217 13.08 -0.61 -10.28
N PHE A 218 11.84 -1.08 -10.07
CA PHE A 218 11.59 -2.29 -9.27
C PHE A 218 11.57 -3.60 -10.06
N GLY A 219 11.87 -3.57 -11.37
CA GLY A 219 11.83 -4.74 -12.25
C GLY A 219 10.42 -5.14 -12.69
N GLU A 220 10.25 -6.41 -13.07
CA GLU A 220 9.00 -6.96 -13.58
C GLU A 220 8.09 -7.53 -12.50
N LEU A 221 6.77 -7.48 -12.74
CA LEU A 221 5.76 -8.09 -11.88
C LEU A 221 5.46 -9.52 -12.35
N ILE A 222 5.69 -10.49 -11.47
CA ILE A 222 5.31 -11.89 -11.66
C ILE A 222 4.06 -12.23 -10.85
N ASP A 223 3.35 -13.28 -11.24
CA ASP A 223 2.09 -13.65 -10.61
C ASP A 223 2.29 -14.14 -9.16
N GLY A 224 1.31 -13.86 -8.31
CA GLY A 224 1.36 -14.17 -6.86
C GLY A 224 2.32 -13.30 -6.05
N HIS A 225 3.08 -12.42 -6.70
CA HIS A 225 4.02 -11.50 -6.07
C HIS A 225 3.54 -10.07 -6.14
N GLU A 226 4.08 -9.26 -5.23
CA GLU A 226 3.87 -7.82 -5.17
C GLU A 226 5.23 -7.12 -5.12
N PHE A 227 5.30 -5.88 -5.63
CA PHE A 227 6.49 -5.06 -5.45
C PHE A 227 6.60 -4.65 -3.98
N LEU A 228 7.78 -4.81 -3.40
CA LEU A 228 8.08 -4.30 -2.07
C LEU A 228 8.76 -2.94 -2.20
N VAL A 229 8.12 -1.89 -1.71
CA VAL A 229 8.65 -0.54 -1.72
C VAL A 229 8.80 -0.04 -0.30
N LEU A 230 10.01 0.40 0.04
CA LEU A 230 10.32 1.11 1.29
C LEU A 230 10.91 2.48 0.94
N ILE A 231 10.54 3.50 1.70
CA ILE A 231 11.16 4.84 1.61
C ILE A 231 11.50 5.35 3.02
N ALA A 232 12.70 5.89 3.18
CA ALA A 232 13.08 6.57 4.39
C ALA A 232 12.25 7.85 4.59
N VAL A 233 11.88 8.16 5.83
CA VAL A 233 11.36 9.48 6.18
C VAL A 233 12.54 10.44 6.21
N PRO A 234 12.54 11.53 5.41
CA PRO A 234 13.62 12.49 5.42
C PRO A 234 13.80 13.06 6.83
N LYS A 235 15.04 13.04 7.34
CA LYS A 235 15.37 13.77 8.56
C LYS A 235 15.15 15.24 8.30
N VAL A 236 14.39 15.91 9.15
CA VAL A 236 14.35 17.37 9.15
C VAL A 236 15.74 17.80 9.60
N ILE A 237 16.51 18.39 8.69
CA ILE A 237 17.75 19.06 9.06
C ILE A 237 17.30 20.31 9.80
N GLU A 238 17.39 20.31 11.13
CA GLU A 238 17.31 21.54 11.91
C GLU A 238 18.50 22.40 11.48
N SER A 239 18.19 23.48 10.77
CA SER A 239 19.12 24.56 10.44
C SER A 239 19.36 25.45 11.65
#